data_AF-A0A7V2NCU4-F1
#
_entry.id   AF-A0A7V2NCU4-F1
#
_cell.length_a   1.000
_cell.length_b   1.000
_cell.length_c   1.000
_cell.angle_alpha   90.00
_cell.angle_beta   90.00
_cell.angle_gamma   90.00
#
_symmetry.space_group_name_H-M   'P 1'
#
loop_
_entity.id
_entity.type
_entity.pdbx_description
1 polymer ?
#
loop_
_entity_poly.entity_id
_entity_poly.type
_entity_poly.pdbx_seq_one_letter_code
_entity_poly.pdbx_strand_id
1 'polypeptide(L)'
;MDSFIKLHKINFSPPSFSIALDIGTTNLVASLYDNVSDKIVSEVKVENPQIIFGSDILTRMQHAMLDKAEDLNKCLIEGVNT
;
A
#
# COMPACT_ATOMS: atom_id res chain seq x y z
N MET A 1 -3.06 -15.63 15.44
CA MET A 1 -3.39 -14.19 15.56
C MET A 1 -3.34 -13.71 14.13
N ASP A 2 -4.36 -14.10 13.37
CA ASP A 2 -4.36 -14.01 11.91
C ASP A 2 -5.53 -13.13 11.52
N SER A 3 -5.28 -11.82 11.55
CA SER A 3 -6.22 -10.81 11.10
C SER A 3 -6.19 -10.75 9.57
N PHE A 4 -6.48 -11.86 8.90
CA PHE A 4 -6.79 -11.79 7.47
C PHE A 4 -8.10 -11.04 7.35
N ILE A 5 -8.04 -9.90 6.65
CA ILE A 5 -9.22 -9.21 6.14
C ILE A 5 -10.07 -10.29 5.48
N LYS A 6 -11.29 -10.51 5.99
CA LYS A 6 -12.22 -11.48 5.44
C LYS A 6 -12.58 -10.99 4.05
N LEU A 7 -11.87 -11.49 3.02
CA LEU A 7 -12.16 -11.23 1.62
C LEU A 7 -13.61 -11.64 1.40
N HIS A 8 -14.49 -10.65 1.25
CA HIS A 8 -15.86 -10.91 0.86
C HIS A 8 -15.77 -11.47 -0.56
N LYS A 9 -16.08 -12.77 -0.74
CA LYS A 9 -16.21 -13.37 -2.06
C LYS A 9 -17.40 -12.71 -2.78
N ILE A 10 -17.12 -11.59 -3.43
CA ILE A 10 -18.01 -11.03 -4.44
C ILE A 10 -17.80 -11.92 -5.67
N ASN A 11 -18.88 -12.47 -6.22
CA ASN A 11 -18.83 -13.20 -7.48
C ASN A 11 -18.50 -12.23 -8.60
N PHE A 12 -17.21 -12.03 -8.85
CA PHE A 12 -16.73 -11.31 -10.01
C PHE A 12 -16.77 -12.24 -11.23
N SER A 13 -17.38 -11.79 -12.31
CA SER A 13 -17.12 -12.35 -13.64
C SER A 13 -15.64 -12.17 -13.97
N PRO A 14 -14.92 -13.21 -14.40
CA PRO A 14 -13.47 -13.14 -14.64
C PRO A 14 -13.12 -12.09 -15.71
N PRO A 15 -11.97 -11.40 -15.57
CA PRO A 15 -10.92 -11.62 -14.57
C PRO A 15 -11.14 -10.87 -13.24
N SER A 16 -10.72 -11.48 -12.11
CA SER A 16 -10.85 -10.93 -10.75
C SER A 16 -9.52 -11.02 -10.00
N PHE A 17 -9.01 -9.88 -9.55
CA PHE A 17 -7.76 -9.79 -8.79
C PHE A 17 -7.94 -8.97 -7.51
N SER A 18 -7.11 -9.27 -6.52
CA SER A 18 -7.00 -8.51 -5.27
C SER A 18 -5.55 -8.03 -5.11
N ILE A 19 -5.34 -6.91 -4.40
CA ILE A 19 -4.01 -6.43 -4.04
C ILE A 19 -3.91 -6.43 -2.52
N ALA A 20 -2.85 -7.07 -1.99
CA ALA A 20 -2.41 -6.86 -0.62
C ALA A 20 -1.33 -5.78 -0.62
N LEU A 21 -1.56 -4.67 0.09
CA LEU A 21 -0.63 -3.54 0.20
C LEU A 21 -0.11 -3.45 1.64
N ASP A 22 1.20 -3.57 1.81
CA ASP A 22 1.93 -3.30 3.05
C ASP A 22 2.63 -1.94 2.95
N ILE A 23 2.28 -1.03 3.87
CA ILE A 23 2.76 0.36 3.91
C ILE A 23 3.76 0.46 5.06
N GLY A 24 5.00 0.09 4.79
CA GLY A 24 6.11 0.28 5.72
C GLY A 24 6.67 1.70 5.69
N THR A 25 7.41 2.08 6.72
CA THR A 25 8.10 3.39 6.78
C THR A 25 9.12 3.55 5.65
N THR A 26 9.86 2.47 5.37
CA THR A 26 10.95 2.46 4.37
C THR A 26 10.50 1.92 3.03
N ASN A 27 9.60 0.94 3.00
CA ASN A 27 9.20 0.27 1.75
C ASN A 27 7.68 0.12 1.68
N LEU A 28 7.15 0.20 0.47
CA LEU A 28 5.83 -0.29 0.13
C LEU A 28 5.98 -1.65 -0.54
N VAL A 29 5.11 -2.60 -0.20
CA VAL A 29 5.05 -3.92 -0.85
C VAL A 29 3.63 -4.15 -1.33
N ALA A 30 3.47 -4.52 -2.60
CA ALA A 30 2.19 -4.90 -3.17
C ALA A 30 2.26 -6.30 -3.78
N SER A 31 1.34 -7.18 -3.36
CA SER A 31 1.20 -8.53 -3.91
C SER A 31 -0.12 -8.62 -4.67
N LEU A 32 -0.05 -8.95 -5.97
CA LEU A 32 -1.22 -9.18 -6.81
C LEU A 32 -1.68 -10.63 -6.66
N TYR A 33 -2.92 -10.81 -6.25
CA TYR A 33 -3.55 -12.10 -6.01
C TYR A 33 -4.64 -12.37 -7.05
N ASP A 34 -4.54 -13.49 -7.76
CA ASP A 34 -5.58 -13.99 -8.64
C ASP A 34 -6.64 -14.73 -7.81
N ASN A 35 -7.85 -14.17 -7.77
CA ASN A 35 -8.96 -14.71 -6.98
C ASN A 35 -9.58 -15.98 -7.60
N VAL A 36 -9.23 -16.32 -8.85
CA VAL A 36 -9.70 -17.54 -9.53
C VAL A 36 -8.78 -18.71 -9.25
N SER A 37 -7.46 -18.49 -9.35
CA SER A 37 -6.46 -19.54 -9.10
C SER A 37 -6.03 -19.64 -7.63
N ASP A 38 -6.49 -18.72 -6.78
CA ASP A 38 -6.13 -18.58 -5.37
C ASP A 38 -4.61 -18.44 -5.15
N LYS A 39 -3.90 -17.73 -6.04
CA LYS A 39 -2.42 -17.59 -6.03
C LYS A 39 -1.97 -16.13 -6.12
N ILE A 40 -0.83 -15.85 -5.48
CA ILE A 40 -0.05 -14.63 -5.77
C ILE A 40 0.58 -14.80 -7.15
N VAL A 41 0.31 -13.86 -8.05
CA VAL A 41 0.80 -13.88 -9.43
C VAL A 41 1.87 -12.84 -9.70
N SER A 42 2.02 -11.84 -8.82
CA SER A 42 3.10 -10.85 -8.88
C SER A 42 3.33 -10.24 -7.50
N GLU A 43 4.55 -9.78 -7.26
CA GLU A 43 4.91 -8.99 -6.09
C GLU A 43 5.85 -7.86 -6.52
N VAL A 44 5.63 -6.67 -5.98
CA VAL A 44 6.49 -5.50 -6.20
C VAL A 44 6.85 -4.88 -4.86
N LYS A 45 8.10 -4.43 -4.74
CA LYS A 45 8.60 -3.71 -3.58
C LYS A 45 9.28 -2.44 -4.07
N VAL A 46 8.88 -1.31 -3.50
CA VAL A 46 9.46 0.01 -3.79
C VAL A 46 9.80 0.72 -2.49
N GLU A 47 10.73 1.68 -2.55
CA GLU A 47 10.96 2.58 -1.43
C GLU A 47 9.70 3.42 -1.19
N ASN A 48 9.38 3.69 0.08
CA ASN A 48 8.26 4.55 0.41
C ASN A 48 8.59 5.98 -0.05
N PRO A 49 7.84 6.55 -1.02
CA PRO A 49 8.17 7.82 -1.64
C PRO A 49 8.12 8.98 -0.64
N GLN A 50 7.44 8.80 0.50
CA GLN A 50 7.44 9.77 1.60
C GLN A 50 8.82 10.00 2.24
N ILE A 51 9.86 9.26 1.83
CA ILE A 51 11.25 9.52 2.21
C ILE A 51 11.68 10.96 1.93
N ILE A 52 11.08 11.62 0.92
CA ILE A 52 11.34 13.04 0.61
C ILE A 52 10.96 13.99 1.75
N PHE A 53 10.06 13.58 2.65
CA PHE A 53 9.62 14.38 3.80
C PHE A 53 10.37 14.02 5.09
N GLY A 54 11.23 12.99 5.05
CA GLY A 54 12.01 12.53 6.20
C GLY A 54 12.25 11.02 6.17
N SER A 55 13.39 10.61 6.71
CA SER A 55 13.81 9.20 6.79
C SER A 55 13.06 8.40 7.86
N ASP A 56 12.39 9.05 8.80
CA ASP A 56 11.72 8.43 9.94
C ASP A 56 10.30 8.96 10.17
N ILE A 57 9.51 8.22 10.96
CA ILE A 57 8.10 8.55 11.25
C ILE A 57 7.96 9.85 12.03
N LEU A 58 8.87 10.18 12.96
CA LEU A 58 8.72 11.38 13.80
C LEU A 58 8.83 12.63 12.94
N THR A 59 9.79 12.68 12.01
CA THR A 59 9.94 13.78 11.07
C THR A 59 8.70 13.95 10.19
N ARG A 60 8.13 12.84 9.66
CA ARG A 60 6.90 12.88 8.85
C ARG A 60 5.67 13.27 9.65
N MET A 61 5.57 12.83 10.91
CA MET A 61 4.48 13.21 11.81
C MET A 61 4.53 14.71 12.12
N GLN A 62 5.71 15.25 12.40
CA GLN A 62 5.90 16.70 12.57
C GLN A 62 5.52 17.47 11.31
N HIS A 63 5.91 16.98 10.13
CA HIS A 63 5.50 17.58 8.85
C HIS A 63 3.97 17.62 8.71
N ALA A 64 3.28 16.51 9.00
CA ALA A 64 1.82 16.46 8.97
C ALA A 64 1.16 17.43 9.97
N MET A 65 1.73 17.58 11.17
CA MET A 65 1.25 18.48 12.21
C MET A 65 1.39 19.96 11.87
N LEU A 66 2.19 20.31 10.85
CA LEU A 66 2.32 21.66 10.31
C LEU A 66 1.32 21.92 9.17
N ASP A 67 0.13 21.30 9.22
CA ASP A 67 -0.93 21.34 8.21
C ASP A 67 -0.51 20.81 6.81
N LYS A 68 0.50 19.93 6.75
CA LYS A 68 0.99 19.32 5.49
C LYS A 68 0.74 17.82 5.39
N ALA A 69 -0.30 17.33 6.05
CA ALA A 69 -0.68 15.91 5.97
C ALA A 69 -1.10 15.50 4.54
N GLU A 70 -1.65 16.44 3.77
CA GLU A 70 -2.07 16.19 2.39
C GLU A 70 -0.88 15.88 1.46
N ASP A 71 0.29 16.48 1.70
CA ASP A 71 1.50 16.23 0.92
C ASP A 71 1.97 14.77 1.07
N LEU A 72 1.98 14.28 2.31
CA LEU A 72 2.27 12.88 2.64
C LEU A 72 1.26 11.92 2.00
N ASN A 73 -0.04 12.28 2.01
CA ASN A 73 -1.08 11.46 1.41
C ASN A 73 -0.96 11.39 -0.12
N LYS A 74 -0.81 12.54 -0.80
CA LYS A 74 -0.63 12.60 -2.26
C LYS A 74 0.59 11.79 -2.71
N CYS A 75 1.72 11.99 -2.05
CA CYS A 75 2.95 11.26 -2.33
C CYS A 75 2.78 9.74 -2.19
N LEU A 76 2.05 9.28 -1.16
CA LEU A 76 1.77 7.86 -0.98
C LEU A 76 0.85 7.31 -2.09
N ILE A 77 -0.20 8.05 -2.46
CA ILE A 77 -1.13 7.64 -3.53
C ILE A 77 -0.40 7.58 -4.89
N GLU A 78 0.48 8.53 -5.18
CA GLU A 78 1.30 8.53 -6.39
C GLU A 78 2.23 7.31 -6.43
N GLY A 79 2.91 7.00 -5.32
CA GLY A 79 3.79 5.82 -5.25
C GLY A 79 3.07 4.48 -5.36
N VAL A 80 1.82 4.39 -4.90
CA VAL A 80 0.99 3.18 -5.06
C VAL A 80 0.51 3.00 -6.51
N ASN A 81 0.32 4.09 -7.25
CA ASN A 81 -0.22 4.08 -8.62
C ASN A 81 0.85 4.12 -9.73
N THR A 82 2.14 3.94 -9.39
CA THR A 82 3.25 3.90 -10.35
C THR A 82 3.47 2.48 -10.87
#